data_AF-A0A1Q9AK28-F1
#
_entry.id   AF-A0A1Q9AK28-F1
#
_cell.length_a   1.000
_cell.length_b   1.000
_cell.length_c   1.000
_cell.angle_alpha   90.00
_cell.angle_beta   90.00
_cell.angle_gamma   90.00
#
_symmetry.space_group_name_H-M   'P 1'
#
loop_
_entity.id
_entity.type
_entity.pdbx_description
1 polymer ?
#
loop_
_entity_poly.entity_id
_entity_poly.type
_entity_poly.pdbx_seq_one_letter_code
_entity_poly.pdbx_strand_id
1 'polypeptide(L)'
;MASVCLSLIKHRHKDQIVVGGDIARRTMYRHDGEGGLGLGYILESWVPRFIEQANEAGYDGQALFRAFFIDNPRRAFVFKP
;
A
#
# COMPACT_ATOMS: atom_id res chain seq x y z
N MET A 1 5.47 8.48 -1.62
CA MET A 1 4.45 7.44 -1.88
C MET A 1 3.03 7.90 -1.58
N ALA A 2 2.70 8.32 -0.35
CA ALA A 2 1.34 8.75 -0.02
C ALA A 2 0.81 9.89 -0.93
N SER A 3 1.62 10.91 -1.21
CA SER A 3 1.24 12.03 -2.10
C SER A 3 0.85 11.60 -3.52
N VAL A 4 1.53 10.59 -4.09
CA VAL A 4 1.22 10.06 -5.43
C VAL A 4 -0.10 9.29 -5.40
N CYS A 5 -0.32 8.45 -4.38
CA CYS A 5 -1.59 7.75 -4.21
C CYS A 5 -2.76 8.74 -4.08
N LEU A 6 -2.63 9.78 -3.26
CA LEU A 6 -3.65 10.81 -3.09
C LEU A 6 -3.95 11.56 -4.39
N SER A 7 -2.92 11.85 -5.20
CA SER A 7 -3.12 12.44 -6.53
C SER A 7 -3.92 11.54 -7.46
N LEU A 8 -3.63 10.24 -7.50
CA LEU A 8 -4.38 9.27 -8.32
C LEU A 8 -5.84 9.13 -7.86
N ILE A 9 -6.07 9.14 -6.54
CA ILE A 9 -7.43 9.11 -5.96
C ILE A 9 -8.21 10.35 -6.38
N LYS A 10 -7.60 11.54 -6.31
CA LYS A 10 -8.19 12.81 -6.77
C LYS A 10 -8.65 12.72 -8.22
N HIS A 11 -7.90 11.99 -9.06
CA HIS A 11 -8.20 11.74 -10.47
C HIS A 11 -9.06 10.48 -10.70
N ARG A 12 -9.79 9.97 -9.69
CA ARG A 12 -10.72 8.84 -9.78
C ARG A 12 -10.08 7.48 -10.08
N HIS A 13 -8.78 7.30 -9.84
CA HIS A 13 -8.07 6.04 -10.08
C HIS A 13 -7.93 5.16 -8.83
N LYS A 14 -8.75 5.37 -7.79
CA LYS A 14 -8.64 4.62 -6.51
C LYS A 14 -8.72 3.10 -6.73
N ASP A 15 -9.54 2.67 -7.68
CA ASP A 15 -9.80 1.26 -7.96
C ASP A 15 -8.77 0.67 -8.94
N GLN A 16 -7.60 1.29 -9.12
CA GLN A 16 -6.52 0.76 -9.97
C GLN A 16 -5.19 0.62 -9.21
N ILE A 17 -5.17 0.97 -7.93
CA ILE A 17 -3.96 1.00 -7.10
C ILE A 17 -3.78 -0.34 -6.39
N VAL A 18 -2.59 -0.93 -6.52
CA VAL A 18 -2.11 -2.06 -5.73
C VAL A 18 -0.77 -1.65 -5.11
N VAL A 19 -0.54 -2.04 -3.85
CA VAL A 19 0.66 -1.65 -3.09
C VAL A 19 1.46 -2.92 -2.74
N GLY A 20 2.78 -2.87 -2.95
CA GLY A 20 3.71 -3.93 -2.63
C GLY A 20 5.10 -3.36 -2.31
N GLY A 21 5.93 -4.18 -1.67
CA GLY A 21 7.25 -3.75 -1.18
C GLY A 21 8.42 -4.06 -2.11
N ASP A 22 8.20 -4.86 -3.15
CA ASP A 22 9.23 -5.35 -4.07
C ASP A 22 10.51 -5.79 -3.35
N ILE A 23 10.34 -6.62 -2.32
CA ILE A 23 11.43 -7.09 -1.47
C ILE A 23 12.25 -8.12 -2.25
N ALA A 24 13.21 -7.63 -3.02
CA ALA A 24 13.98 -8.40 -3.99
C ALA A 24 15.47 -8.58 -3.60
N ARG A 25 15.92 -8.00 -2.48
CA ARG A 25 17.32 -8.06 -2.02
C ARG A 25 17.41 -8.59 -0.59
N ARG A 26 18.49 -9.32 -0.29
CA ARG A 26 18.82 -9.77 1.06
C ARG A 26 18.87 -8.62 2.08
N THR A 27 19.49 -7.51 1.69
CA THR A 27 19.53 -6.26 2.47
C THR A 27 18.17 -5.70 2.87
N MET A 28 17.08 -6.10 2.20
CA MET A 28 15.72 -5.63 2.50
C MET A 28 15.01 -6.52 3.53
N TYR A 29 15.49 -7.74 3.78
CA TYR A 29 14.92 -8.65 4.76
C TYR A 29 15.38 -8.30 6.18
N ARG A 30 14.43 -8.29 7.12
CA ARG A 30 14.70 -8.03 8.55
C ARG A 30 15.58 -9.09 9.19
N HIS A 31 15.52 -10.33 8.70
CA HIS A 31 16.19 -11.48 9.31
C HIS A 31 17.53 -11.84 8.67
N ASP A 32 17.97 -11.11 7.64
CA ASP A 32 19.22 -11.40 6.93
C ASP A 32 20.46 -10.76 7.59
N GLY A 33 20.28 -10.08 8.72
CA GLY A 33 21.38 -9.47 9.50
C GLY A 33 21.87 -8.12 8.98
N GLU A 34 21.28 -7.62 7.90
CA GLU A 34 21.72 -6.39 7.21
C GLU A 34 20.85 -5.15 7.52
N GLY A 35 19.96 -5.25 8.53
CA GLY A 35 19.14 -4.12 8.98
C GLY A 35 17.93 -3.78 8.09
N GLY A 36 17.51 -4.71 7.23
CA GLY A 36 16.36 -4.51 6.34
C GLY A 36 15.03 -4.28 7.07
N LEU A 37 14.13 -3.53 6.44
CA LEU A 37 12.81 -3.21 7.01
C LEU A 37 11.89 -4.45 7.11
N GLY A 38 12.08 -5.43 6.21
CA GLY A 38 11.34 -6.68 6.14
C GLY A 38 9.93 -6.57 5.55
N LEU A 39 9.30 -7.73 5.42
CA LEU A 39 7.96 -7.87 4.81
C LEU A 39 6.86 -7.15 5.60
N GLY A 40 7.02 -7.02 6.93
CA GLY A 40 6.04 -6.38 7.81
C GLY A 40 5.97 -4.85 7.65
N TYR A 41 7.01 -4.20 7.12
CA TYR A 41 7.12 -2.73 7.10
C TYR A 41 5.91 -2.02 6.51
N ILE A 42 5.33 -2.55 5.42
CA ILE A 42 4.17 -1.91 4.78
C ILE A 42 2.99 -1.87 5.73
N LEU A 43 2.67 -2.99 6.38
CA LEU A 43 1.50 -3.09 7.26
C LEU A 43 1.76 -2.46 8.64
N GLU A 44 2.96 -2.64 9.19
CA GLU A 44 3.32 -2.20 10.54
C GLU A 44 3.61 -0.71 10.63
N SER A 45 4.16 -0.10 9.57
CA SER A 45 4.68 1.28 9.62
C SER A 45 4.08 2.18 8.53
N TRP A 46 4.02 1.71 7.29
CA TRP A 46 3.54 2.54 6.19
C TRP A 46 2.02 2.75 6.20
N VAL A 47 1.24 1.69 6.44
CA VAL A 47 -0.23 1.74 6.47
C VAL A 47 -0.77 2.69 7.55
N PRO A 48 -0.32 2.64 8.83
CA PRO A 48 -0.79 3.57 9.84
C PRO A 48 -0.56 5.04 9.44
N ARG A 49 0.64 5.37 8.96
CA ARG A 49 0.97 6.72 8.47
C ARG A 49 0.14 7.11 7.24
N PHE A 50 -0.09 6.18 6.31
CA PHE A 50 -0.89 6.46 5.12
C PHE A 50 -2.35 6.78 5.48
N ILE A 51 -2.93 6.03 6.43
CA ILE A 51 -4.30 6.26 6.91
C ILE A 51 -4.41 7.66 7.54
N GLU A 52 -3.46 8.02 8.41
CA GLU A 52 -3.39 9.35 9.02
C GLU A 52 -3.34 10.46 7.94
N GLN A 53 -2.40 10.35 6.99
CA GLN A 53 -2.25 11.33 5.90
C GLN A 53 -3.46 11.40 4.96
N ALA A 54 -4.15 10.28 4.74
CA ALA A 54 -5.37 10.25 3.94
C ALA A 54 -6.52 10.95 4.67
N ASN A 55 -6.66 10.71 5.98
CA ASN A 55 -7.66 11.36 6.82
C ASN A 55 -7.43 12.88 6.88
N GLU A 56 -6.18 13.32 7.08
CA GLU A 56 -5.80 14.74 7.04
C GLU A 56 -6.13 15.40 5.69
N ALA A 57 -6.04 14.63 4.59
CA ALA A 57 -6.40 15.08 3.26
C ALA A 57 -7.91 15.00 2.96
N GLY A 58 -8.76 14.65 3.93
CA GLY A 58 -10.21 14.59 3.81
C GLY A 58 -10.75 13.31 3.15
N TYR A 59 -9.94 12.25 3.06
CA TYR A 59 -10.39 10.93 2.60
C TYR A 59 -10.65 9.98 3.75
N ASP A 60 -11.41 8.91 3.51
CA ASP A 60 -11.52 7.79 4.43
C ASP A 60 -10.31 6.85 4.25
N GLY A 61 -9.30 7.01 5.11
CA GLY A 61 -8.07 6.22 5.07
C GLY A 61 -8.33 4.72 5.26
N GLN A 62 -9.32 4.32 6.06
CA GLN A 62 -9.64 2.91 6.28
C GLN A 62 -10.29 2.28 5.04
N ALA A 63 -11.20 3.01 4.38
CA ALA A 63 -11.75 2.57 3.11
C ALA A 63 -10.67 2.44 2.02
N LEU A 64 -9.70 3.35 2.00
CA LEU A 64 -8.56 3.27 1.08
C LEU A 64 -7.63 2.09 1.37
N PHE A 65 -7.38 1.79 2.66
CA PHE A 65 -6.67 0.57 3.06
C PHE A 65 -7.38 -0.68 2.52
N ARG A 66 -8.69 -0.82 2.78
CA ARG A 66 -9.49 -1.94 2.26
C ARG A 66 -9.40 -2.05 0.75
N ALA A 67 -9.49 -0.93 0.04
CA ALA A 67 -9.39 -0.89 -1.41
C ALA A 67 -8.02 -1.40 -1.90
N PHE A 68 -6.92 -0.87 -1.36
CA PHE A 68 -5.58 -1.12 -1.90
C PHE A 68 -5.01 -2.50 -1.53
N PHE A 69 -5.38 -3.01 -0.36
CA PHE A 69 -4.81 -4.26 0.15
C PHE A 69 -5.74 -5.46 0.01
N ILE A 70 -7.01 -5.26 -0.36
CA ILE A 70 -7.95 -6.37 -0.46
C ILE A 70 -8.77 -6.32 -1.75
N ASP A 71 -9.56 -5.27 -1.97
CA ASP A 71 -10.50 -5.27 -3.10
C ASP A 71 -9.80 -5.14 -4.46
N ASN A 72 -8.80 -4.26 -4.56
CA ASN A 72 -8.05 -4.07 -5.80
C ASN A 72 -7.19 -5.29 -6.15
N PRO A 73 -6.39 -5.87 -5.23
CA PRO A 73 -5.69 -7.13 -5.49
C PRO A 73 -6.64 -8.25 -5.91
N ARG A 74 -7.77 -8.42 -5.21
CA ARG A 74 -8.79 -9.43 -5.55
C ARG A 74 -9.28 -9.30 -6.99
N ARG A 75 -9.54 -8.07 -7.44
CA ARG A 75 -9.98 -7.80 -8.83
C ARG A 75 -8.83 -7.92 -9.84
N ALA A 76 -7.61 -7.54 -9.45
CA ALA A 76 -6.46 -7.55 -10.35
C ALA A 76 -5.94 -8.97 -10.63
N PHE A 77 -6.00 -9.86 -9.64
CA PHE A 77 -5.40 -11.20 -9.72
C PHE A 77 -6.40 -12.32 -10.01
N VAL A 78 -7.68 -12.01 -10.23
CA VAL A 78 -8.65 -13.02 -10.69
C VAL A 78 -8.46 -13.31 -12.17
N PHE A 79 -8.53 -14.59 -12.54
CA PHE A 79 -8.55 -15.01 -13.95
C PHE A 79 -9.80 -14.44 -14.63
N LYS A 80 -9.62 -13.94 -15.85
CA LYS A 80 -10.72 -13.48 -16.71
C LYS A 80 -11.03 -14.57 -17.75
N PRO A 81 -12.31 -14.80 -18.08
CA PRO A 81 -12.70 -15.65 -19.19
C PRO A 81 -12.09 -15.21 -20.52
#